data_AF-A0A453LTM2-F1
#
_entry.id   AF-A0A453LTM2-F1
#
_cell.length_a   1.000
_cell.length_b   1.000
_cell.length_c   1.000
_cell.angle_alpha   90.00
_cell.angle_beta   90.00
_cell.angle_gamma   90.00
#
_symmetry.space_group_name_H-M   'P 1'
#
loop_
_entity.id
_entity.type
_entity.pdbx_description
1 polymer ?
#
loop_
_entity_poly.entity_id
_entity_poly.type
_entity_poly.pdbx_seq_one_letter_code
_entity_poly.pdbx_strand_id
1 'polypeptide(L)'
;PTGIPVVAGPKNVAGCAKHFVGDGGTRHGINENNTVLSFHDLMRIHMPPYYDAVIKGIASVMISYSSWNGVKMHENKYLITQILKDKMRFRGFVITDWQAVDKITTPPHKHYYHSIQETIHAGIDMVMVPYDYPEFVADVTAQAKRGAINMDRINDAVTRILRVKFAMGLFENPLPDHTLVAQLGSKPHRELAREAVRKSLVLLKNGKGKKDGKPVLPLSKDAKKILVVGTHAHDLGLQCGGWTKSWQGQSGNDFTGQGHDHP
;
A
#
# COMPACT_ATOMS: atom_id res chain seq x y z
N PRO A 1 23.24 9.34 4.04
CA PRO A 1 22.95 9.26 2.57
C PRO A 1 21.44 9.13 2.34
N THR A 2 20.85 10.00 1.53
CA THR A 2 19.40 10.02 1.27
C THR A 2 18.95 8.76 0.52
N GLY A 3 17.74 8.29 0.80
CA GLY A 3 17.10 7.18 0.08
C GLY A 3 17.57 5.77 0.43
N ILE A 4 18.48 5.60 1.40
CA ILE A 4 18.82 4.29 1.96
C ILE A 4 17.63 3.78 2.80
N PRO A 5 17.18 2.53 2.62
CA PRO A 5 16.09 1.96 3.40
C PRO A 5 16.48 1.82 4.88
N VAL A 6 15.57 2.19 5.79
CA VAL A 6 15.78 2.11 7.25
C VAL A 6 14.68 1.27 7.89
N VAL A 7 15.09 0.25 8.62
CA VAL A 7 14.22 -0.53 9.52
C VAL A 7 15.00 -0.69 10.82
N ALA A 8 14.45 -0.21 11.93
CA ALA A 8 15.22 -0.04 13.17
C ALA A 8 15.63 -1.35 13.87
N GLY A 9 15.01 -2.48 13.52
CA GLY A 9 15.36 -3.78 14.10
C GLY A 9 14.21 -4.79 14.02
N PRO A 10 14.33 -5.93 14.73
CA PRO A 10 13.41 -7.07 14.60
C PRO A 10 11.99 -6.82 15.13
N LYS A 11 11.76 -5.71 15.85
CA LYS A 11 10.43 -5.27 16.30
C LYS A 11 9.77 -4.27 15.34
N ASN A 12 10.40 -3.99 14.21
CA ASN A 12 9.90 -3.09 13.18
C ASN A 12 9.71 -3.85 11.87
N VAL A 13 8.95 -3.25 10.95
CA VAL A 13 8.64 -3.84 9.64
C VAL A 13 9.15 -2.94 8.52
N ALA A 14 9.50 -3.54 7.38
CA ALA A 14 9.79 -2.82 6.16
C ALA A 14 8.51 -2.16 5.63
N GLY A 15 8.46 -0.82 5.64
CA GLY A 15 7.34 -0.07 5.08
C GLY A 15 7.33 -0.07 3.55
N CYS A 16 6.14 0.05 2.95
CA CYS A 16 5.93 0.15 1.51
C CYS A 16 5.10 1.40 1.17
N ALA A 17 5.66 2.32 0.37
CA ALA A 17 4.88 3.43 -0.19
C ALA A 17 4.13 2.96 -1.44
N LYS A 18 2.82 3.19 -1.51
CA LYS A 18 1.99 2.69 -2.61
C LYS A 18 0.75 3.56 -2.92
N HIS A 19 0.21 3.53 -4.16
CA HIS A 19 0.77 2.86 -5.35
C HIS A 19 1.39 3.89 -6.30
N PHE A 20 2.68 3.74 -6.60
CA PHE A 20 3.47 4.70 -7.37
C PHE A 20 3.06 4.66 -8.85
N VAL A 21 2.61 5.75 -9.47
CA VAL A 21 2.19 7.03 -8.87
C VAL A 21 1.00 7.56 -9.66
N GLY A 22 0.14 8.34 -9.01
CA GLY A 22 -1.06 8.89 -9.63
C GLY A 22 -2.26 7.96 -9.57
N ASP A 23 -2.22 6.92 -8.74
CA ASP A 23 -3.32 5.98 -8.50
C ASP A 23 -4.62 6.67 -8.06
N GLY A 24 -4.53 7.72 -7.24
CA GLY A 24 -5.69 8.54 -6.84
C GLY A 24 -6.21 9.53 -7.90
N GLY A 25 -5.56 9.61 -9.07
CA GLY A 25 -5.87 10.59 -10.13
C GLY A 25 -6.60 10.00 -11.34
N THR A 26 -7.05 8.74 -11.27
CA THR A 26 -7.62 8.06 -12.43
C THR A 26 -8.91 8.70 -12.92
N ARG A 27 -9.12 8.63 -14.24
CA ARG A 27 -10.30 9.20 -14.88
C ARG A 27 -11.59 8.67 -14.25
N HIS A 28 -12.45 9.58 -13.80
CA HIS A 28 -13.72 9.29 -13.11
C HIS A 28 -13.60 8.47 -11.81
N GLY A 29 -12.40 8.37 -11.22
CA GLY A 29 -12.18 7.55 -10.03
C GLY A 29 -12.28 6.04 -10.29
N ILE A 30 -12.16 5.61 -11.55
CA ILE A 30 -12.20 4.19 -11.91
C ILE A 30 -10.86 3.56 -11.53
N ASN A 31 -10.89 2.51 -10.70
CA ASN A 31 -9.69 1.80 -10.26
C ASN A 31 -8.89 1.25 -11.47
N GLU A 32 -7.55 1.27 -11.36
CA GLU A 32 -6.59 0.77 -12.37
C GLU A 32 -6.60 1.49 -13.74
N ASN A 33 -7.40 2.55 -13.90
CA ASN A 33 -7.57 3.26 -15.16
C ASN A 33 -6.43 4.27 -15.43
N ASN A 34 -6.59 5.07 -16.48
CA ASN A 34 -5.63 6.08 -16.89
C ASN A 34 -5.79 7.37 -16.07
N THR A 35 -4.66 7.86 -15.55
CA THR A 35 -4.50 9.17 -14.94
C THR A 35 -3.97 10.13 -15.99
N VAL A 36 -4.78 11.13 -16.37
CA VAL A 36 -4.49 12.05 -17.48
C VAL A 36 -4.21 13.44 -16.93
N LEU A 37 -2.94 13.81 -16.86
CA LEU A 37 -2.50 15.10 -16.30
C LEU A 37 -1.08 15.46 -16.74
N SER A 38 -0.75 16.75 -16.65
CA SER A 38 0.57 17.27 -17.00
C SER A 38 1.66 16.70 -16.08
N PHE A 39 2.90 16.63 -16.56
CA PHE A 39 4.02 16.24 -15.69
C PHE A 39 4.14 17.17 -14.47
N HIS A 40 3.87 18.46 -14.65
CA HIS A 40 3.85 19.44 -13.56
C HIS A 40 2.83 19.05 -12.47
N ASP A 41 1.59 18.73 -12.85
CA ASP A 41 0.56 18.33 -11.90
C ASP A 41 0.86 16.98 -11.24
N LEU A 42 1.50 16.05 -11.96
CA LEU A 42 1.93 14.76 -11.40
C LEU A 42 2.91 15.01 -10.26
N MET A 43 3.90 15.86 -10.51
CA MET A 43 4.94 16.22 -9.55
C MET A 43 4.40 17.06 -8.40
N ARG A 44 3.38 17.90 -8.64
CA ARG A 44 2.80 18.79 -7.63
C ARG A 44 1.80 18.08 -6.71
N ILE A 45 1.00 17.15 -7.22
CA ILE A 45 -0.11 16.53 -6.49
C ILE A 45 0.26 15.12 -6.01
N HIS A 46 0.78 14.27 -6.89
CA HIS A 46 0.87 12.83 -6.64
C HIS A 46 2.26 12.36 -6.20
N MET A 47 3.31 13.09 -6.59
CA MET A 47 4.70 12.75 -6.23
C MET A 47 5.15 13.16 -4.81
N PRO A 48 4.69 14.27 -4.18
CA PRO A 48 5.28 14.75 -2.93
C PRO A 48 5.35 13.71 -1.79
N PRO A 49 4.30 12.90 -1.54
CA PRO A 49 4.37 11.87 -0.49
C PRO A 49 5.49 10.84 -0.70
N TYR A 50 5.85 10.53 -1.95
CA TYR A 50 6.94 9.60 -2.25
C TYR A 50 8.30 10.22 -1.97
N TYR A 51 8.47 11.52 -2.22
CA TYR A 51 9.70 12.23 -1.87
C TYR A 51 9.94 12.19 -0.36
N ASP A 52 8.91 12.48 0.42
CA ASP A 52 8.96 12.39 1.89
C ASP A 52 9.25 10.97 2.37
N ALA A 53 8.60 9.96 1.78
CA ALA A 53 8.83 8.56 2.12
C ALA A 53 10.27 8.12 1.84
N VAL A 54 10.83 8.51 0.68
CA VAL A 54 12.22 8.19 0.30
C VAL A 54 13.23 8.87 1.23
N ILE A 55 13.01 10.12 1.62
CA ILE A 55 13.88 10.82 2.59
C ILE A 55 13.83 10.16 3.96
N LYS A 56 12.65 9.67 4.37
CA LYS A 56 12.45 8.95 5.64
C LYS A 56 12.96 7.49 5.60
N GLY A 57 13.53 7.05 4.48
CA GLY A 57 14.12 5.72 4.35
C GLY A 57 13.10 4.60 4.14
N ILE A 58 12.01 4.85 3.40
CA ILE A 58 11.05 3.79 3.04
C ILE A 58 11.77 2.59 2.39
N ALA A 59 11.37 1.37 2.76
CA ALA A 59 12.07 0.16 2.36
C ALA A 59 11.69 -0.30 0.95
N SER A 60 10.42 -0.16 0.59
CA SER A 60 9.92 -0.53 -0.73
C SER A 60 8.93 0.49 -1.30
N VAL A 61 8.77 0.44 -2.62
CA VAL A 61 7.74 1.20 -3.35
C VAL A 61 6.99 0.23 -4.26
N MET A 62 5.66 0.19 -4.14
CA MET A 62 4.81 -0.65 -4.98
C MET A 62 4.22 0.17 -6.13
N ILE A 63 4.30 -0.36 -7.35
CA ILE A 63 3.84 0.34 -8.57
C ILE A 63 2.33 0.14 -8.78
N SER A 64 1.63 1.20 -9.15
CA SER A 64 0.18 1.21 -9.42
C SER A 64 -0.20 0.45 -10.68
N TYR A 65 -1.37 -0.20 -10.71
CA TYR A 65 -1.96 -0.74 -11.96
C TYR A 65 -2.30 0.31 -13.01
N SER A 66 -2.48 1.55 -12.56
CA SER A 66 -2.91 2.65 -13.41
C SER A 66 -1.94 2.92 -14.56
N SER A 67 -2.41 3.73 -15.51
CA SER A 67 -1.55 4.36 -16.51
C SER A 67 -1.38 5.82 -16.20
N TRP A 68 -0.25 6.42 -16.62
CA TRP A 68 -0.11 7.87 -16.70
C TRP A 68 -0.02 8.29 -18.18
N ASN A 69 -0.97 9.11 -18.62
CA ASN A 69 -1.11 9.53 -20.02
C ASN A 69 -1.02 8.36 -21.03
N GLY A 70 -1.64 7.24 -20.68
CA GLY A 70 -1.73 6.05 -21.54
C GLY A 70 -0.61 5.01 -21.34
N VAL A 71 0.51 5.35 -20.69
CA VAL A 71 1.60 4.40 -20.44
C VAL A 71 1.35 3.66 -19.14
N LYS A 72 1.38 2.32 -19.14
CA LYS A 72 1.20 1.53 -17.91
C LYS A 72 2.31 1.86 -16.92
N MET A 73 1.97 2.02 -15.65
CA MET A 73 2.97 2.37 -14.64
C MET A 73 4.01 1.26 -14.47
N HIS A 74 3.65 -0.02 -14.63
CA HIS A 74 4.59 -1.16 -14.54
C HIS A 74 5.63 -1.24 -15.66
N GLU A 75 5.44 -0.56 -16.79
CA GLU A 75 6.42 -0.45 -17.89
C GLU A 75 7.07 0.95 -17.98
N ASN A 76 6.74 1.86 -17.05
CA ASN A 76 7.17 3.26 -17.14
C ASN A 76 8.59 3.49 -16.62
N LYS A 77 9.59 3.23 -17.49
CA LYS A 77 11.01 3.42 -17.18
C LYS A 77 11.36 4.85 -16.75
N TYR A 78 10.70 5.85 -17.34
CA TYR A 78 10.95 7.25 -17.00
C TYR A 78 10.63 7.52 -15.52
N LEU A 79 9.44 7.13 -15.06
CA LEU A 79 9.03 7.38 -13.67
C LEU A 79 9.74 6.45 -12.67
N ILE A 80 9.89 5.16 -12.98
CA ILE A 80 10.48 4.20 -12.03
C ILE A 80 11.99 4.39 -11.93
N THR A 81 12.70 4.35 -13.06
CA THR A 81 14.17 4.42 -13.04
C THR A 81 14.64 5.86 -12.94
N GLN A 82 14.26 6.71 -13.90
CA GLN A 82 14.87 8.05 -13.99
C GLN A 82 14.38 8.99 -12.88
N ILE A 83 13.11 8.93 -12.49
CA ILE A 83 12.59 9.77 -11.41
C ILE A 83 12.84 9.13 -10.03
N LEU A 84 12.25 7.97 -9.75
CA LEU A 84 12.30 7.37 -8.41
C LEU A 84 13.71 6.88 -8.03
N LYS A 85 14.35 6.04 -8.85
CA LYS A 85 15.67 5.50 -8.52
C LYS A 85 16.79 6.53 -8.66
N ASP A 86 16.80 7.30 -9.74
CA ASP A 86 17.94 8.16 -10.09
C ASP A 86 17.85 9.56 -9.51
N LYS A 87 16.74 10.28 -9.74
CA LYS A 87 16.56 11.65 -9.22
C LYS A 87 16.23 11.68 -7.73
N MET A 88 15.28 10.86 -7.28
CA MET A 88 14.91 10.80 -5.85
C MET A 88 15.88 9.95 -5.03
N ARG A 89 16.85 9.29 -5.69
CA ARG A 89 17.89 8.47 -5.06
C ARG A 89 17.34 7.29 -4.24
N PHE A 90 16.16 6.76 -4.57
CA PHE A 90 15.60 5.61 -3.88
C PHE A 90 16.53 4.39 -4.00
N ARG A 91 16.96 3.83 -2.86
CA ARG A 91 17.87 2.68 -2.76
C ARG A 91 17.23 1.41 -2.18
N GLY A 92 15.95 1.46 -1.81
CA GLY A 92 15.15 0.26 -1.56
C GLY A 92 14.82 -0.49 -2.85
N PHE A 93 13.89 -1.44 -2.77
CA PHE A 93 13.42 -2.20 -3.93
C PHE A 93 12.02 -1.78 -4.39
N VAL A 94 11.79 -1.84 -5.69
CA VAL A 94 10.51 -1.56 -6.35
C VAL A 94 9.78 -2.88 -6.60
N ILE A 95 8.52 -2.97 -6.17
CA ILE A 95 7.69 -4.16 -6.31
C ILE A 95 6.48 -3.90 -7.21
N THR A 96 6.04 -4.89 -7.99
CA THR A 96 4.76 -4.81 -8.69
C THR A 96 3.58 -4.91 -7.71
N ASP A 97 2.40 -4.51 -8.16
CA ASP A 97 1.15 -4.94 -7.52
C ASP A 97 0.82 -6.38 -7.97
N TRP A 98 -0.21 -6.96 -7.39
CA TRP A 98 -0.68 -8.33 -7.59
C TRP A 98 -1.02 -8.66 -9.06
N GLN A 99 -0.28 -9.58 -9.69
CA GLN A 99 -0.47 -9.95 -11.10
C GLN A 99 -0.43 -8.75 -12.06
N ALA A 100 0.32 -7.71 -11.71
CA ALA A 100 0.28 -6.48 -12.50
C ALA A 100 0.99 -6.60 -13.85
N VAL A 101 1.95 -7.52 -13.97
CA VAL A 101 2.65 -7.83 -15.23
C VAL A 101 1.66 -8.37 -16.27
N ASP A 102 0.72 -9.22 -15.83
CA ASP A 102 -0.35 -9.75 -16.66
C ASP A 102 -1.23 -8.62 -17.20
N LYS A 103 -1.51 -7.61 -16.37
CA LYS A 103 -2.39 -6.48 -16.67
C LYS A 103 -1.73 -5.35 -17.49
N ILE A 104 -0.48 -5.54 -17.93
CA ILE A 104 0.14 -4.64 -18.91
C ILE A 104 -0.61 -4.75 -20.25
N THR A 105 -1.03 -5.96 -20.64
CA THR A 105 -1.76 -6.18 -21.88
C THR A 105 -3.27 -6.24 -21.68
N THR A 106 -4.01 -5.99 -22.76
CA THR A 106 -5.45 -6.25 -22.84
C THR A 106 -5.74 -7.22 -23.99
N PRO A 107 -6.34 -8.39 -23.73
CA PRO A 107 -6.64 -8.97 -22.42
C PRO A 107 -5.37 -9.23 -21.57
N PRO A 108 -5.52 -9.40 -20.24
CA PRO A 108 -4.40 -9.75 -19.37
C PRO A 108 -3.67 -11.01 -19.87
N HIS A 109 -2.36 -11.07 -19.63
CA HIS A 109 -1.50 -12.22 -19.91
C HIS A 109 -1.26 -12.54 -21.41
N LYS A 110 -1.85 -11.78 -22.35
CA LYS A 110 -1.74 -12.04 -23.80
C LYS A 110 -0.29 -12.05 -24.34
N HIS A 111 0.59 -11.21 -23.81
CA HIS A 111 2.01 -11.15 -24.21
C HIS A 111 2.93 -11.20 -22.99
N TYR A 112 2.71 -12.15 -22.09
CA TYR A 112 3.37 -12.21 -20.78
C TYR A 112 4.90 -12.20 -20.85
N TYR A 113 5.50 -12.97 -21.76
CA TYR A 113 6.95 -12.96 -22.00
C TYR A 113 7.51 -11.55 -22.25
N HIS A 114 6.82 -10.76 -23.09
CA HIS A 114 7.20 -9.37 -23.37
C HIS A 114 6.90 -8.44 -22.18
N SER A 115 5.76 -8.64 -21.50
CA SER A 115 5.41 -7.88 -20.30
C SER A 115 6.48 -8.02 -19.20
N ILE A 116 7.05 -9.22 -19.01
CA ILE A 116 8.16 -9.46 -18.08
C ILE A 116 9.36 -8.59 -18.46
N GLN A 117 9.74 -8.60 -19.74
CA GLN A 117 10.89 -7.86 -20.25
C GLN A 117 10.74 -6.36 -19.98
N GLU A 118 9.60 -5.77 -20.37
CA GLU A 118 9.33 -4.34 -20.18
C GLU A 118 9.26 -3.95 -18.70
N THR A 119 8.63 -4.80 -17.87
CA THR A 119 8.56 -4.60 -16.41
C THR A 119 9.97 -4.53 -15.78
N ILE A 120 10.84 -5.48 -16.13
CA ILE A 120 12.19 -5.54 -15.58
C ILE A 120 13.07 -4.40 -16.14
N HIS A 121 12.92 -4.05 -17.42
CA HIS A 121 13.61 -2.91 -18.03
C HIS A 121 13.15 -1.55 -17.51
N ALA A 122 11.90 -1.43 -17.09
CA ALA A 122 11.36 -0.22 -16.50
C ALA A 122 11.99 0.10 -15.14
N GLY A 123 12.48 -0.90 -14.43
CA GLY A 123 13.14 -0.70 -13.14
C GLY A 123 12.56 -1.52 -11.99
N ILE A 124 11.59 -2.42 -12.21
CA ILE A 124 11.05 -3.29 -11.16
C ILE A 124 12.14 -4.23 -10.62
N ASP A 125 12.12 -4.46 -9.31
CA ASP A 125 13.09 -5.31 -8.62
C ASP A 125 12.47 -6.63 -8.15
N MET A 126 11.20 -6.62 -7.74
CA MET A 126 10.46 -7.78 -7.28
C MET A 126 9.09 -7.85 -7.97
N VAL A 127 8.73 -9.03 -8.48
CA VAL A 127 7.45 -9.25 -9.16
C VAL A 127 6.53 -10.10 -8.28
N MET A 128 5.31 -9.60 -8.05
CA MET A 128 4.25 -10.28 -7.32
C MET A 128 3.41 -11.10 -8.33
N VAL A 129 3.85 -12.35 -8.59
CA VAL A 129 3.27 -13.31 -9.58
C VAL A 129 2.03 -14.07 -9.06
N PRO A 130 1.62 -13.82 -7.82
CA PRO A 130 1.16 -14.75 -6.74
C PRO A 130 0.98 -16.27 -6.97
N TYR A 131 0.80 -16.74 -8.20
CA TYR A 131 0.37 -18.12 -8.49
C TYR A 131 1.37 -18.87 -9.37
N ASP A 132 1.56 -18.43 -10.62
CA ASP A 132 2.39 -19.15 -11.61
C ASP A 132 3.85 -18.68 -11.61
N TYR A 133 4.51 -18.83 -10.47
CA TYR A 133 5.94 -18.53 -10.38
C TYR A 133 6.82 -19.42 -11.29
N PRO A 134 6.49 -20.70 -11.60
CA PRO A 134 7.30 -21.50 -12.51
C PRO A 134 7.42 -20.89 -13.91
N GLU A 135 6.32 -20.40 -14.50
CA GLU A 135 6.35 -19.71 -15.80
C GLU A 135 7.24 -18.46 -15.73
N PHE A 136 6.99 -17.59 -14.75
CA PHE A 136 7.77 -16.36 -14.58
C PHE A 136 9.28 -16.62 -14.45
N VAL A 137 9.67 -17.61 -13.63
CA VAL A 137 11.08 -17.97 -13.43
C VAL A 137 11.68 -18.54 -14.72
N ALA A 138 10.96 -19.40 -15.43
CA ALA A 138 11.43 -19.97 -16.69
C ALA A 138 11.68 -18.87 -17.75
N ASP A 139 10.75 -17.93 -17.87
CA ASP A 139 10.82 -16.84 -18.84
C ASP A 139 11.93 -15.84 -18.53
N VAL A 140 12.04 -15.37 -17.28
CA VAL A 140 13.13 -14.49 -16.86
C VAL A 140 14.49 -15.17 -17.08
N THR A 141 14.59 -16.45 -16.76
CA THR A 141 15.83 -17.23 -16.98
C THR A 141 16.18 -17.33 -18.47
N ALA A 142 15.18 -17.61 -19.31
CA ALA A 142 15.38 -17.68 -20.76
C ALA A 142 15.80 -16.32 -21.34
N GLN A 143 15.17 -15.23 -20.90
CA GLN A 143 15.51 -13.87 -21.32
C GLN A 143 16.91 -13.46 -20.89
N ALA A 144 17.32 -13.79 -19.66
CA ALA A 144 18.67 -13.54 -19.17
C ALA A 144 19.73 -14.32 -19.96
N LYS A 145 19.50 -15.63 -20.20
CA LYS A 145 20.42 -16.48 -20.99
C LYS A 145 20.60 -16.00 -22.43
N ARG A 146 19.56 -15.40 -23.01
CA ARG A 146 19.58 -14.84 -24.37
C ARG A 146 20.08 -13.40 -24.43
N GLY A 147 20.38 -12.78 -23.29
CA GLY A 147 20.80 -11.38 -23.21
C GLY A 147 19.68 -10.36 -23.41
N ALA A 148 18.42 -10.80 -23.47
CA ALA A 148 17.27 -9.90 -23.58
C ALA A 148 17.06 -9.08 -22.30
N ILE A 149 17.33 -9.67 -21.12
CA ILE A 149 17.49 -8.95 -19.86
C ILE A 149 18.98 -8.96 -19.50
N ASN A 150 19.58 -7.78 -19.39
CA ASN A 150 20.98 -7.66 -19.01
C ASN A 150 21.20 -8.10 -17.55
N MET A 151 22.27 -8.87 -17.31
CA MET A 151 22.71 -9.26 -15.97
C MET A 151 22.91 -8.07 -15.02
N ASP A 152 23.32 -6.90 -15.51
CA ASP A 152 23.41 -5.69 -14.68
C ASP A 152 22.06 -5.26 -14.10
N ARG A 153 20.96 -5.45 -14.86
CA ARG A 153 19.60 -5.16 -14.37
C ARG A 153 19.20 -6.14 -13.28
N ILE A 154 19.53 -7.42 -13.45
CA ILE A 154 19.32 -8.47 -12.45
C ILE A 154 20.13 -8.18 -11.19
N ASN A 155 21.41 -7.81 -11.35
CA ASN A 155 22.29 -7.45 -10.24
C ASN A 155 21.79 -6.23 -9.47
N ASP A 156 21.28 -5.18 -10.14
CA ASP A 156 20.65 -4.03 -9.47
C ASP A 156 19.41 -4.45 -8.66
N ALA A 157 18.52 -5.24 -9.26
CA ALA A 157 17.31 -5.74 -8.59
C ALA A 157 17.65 -6.56 -7.34
N VAL A 158 18.54 -7.55 -7.47
CA VAL A 158 18.98 -8.41 -6.37
C VAL A 158 19.70 -7.59 -5.30
N THR A 159 20.58 -6.65 -5.68
CA THR A 159 21.28 -5.77 -4.74
C THR A 159 20.29 -4.98 -3.87
N ARG A 160 19.20 -4.48 -4.45
CA ARG A 160 18.18 -3.72 -3.71
C ARG A 160 17.39 -4.60 -2.75
N ILE A 161 16.99 -5.79 -3.19
CA ILE A 161 16.29 -6.77 -2.35
C ILE A 161 17.18 -7.17 -1.17
N LEU A 162 18.43 -7.57 -1.44
CA LEU A 162 19.38 -7.96 -0.41
C LEU A 162 19.70 -6.80 0.54
N ARG A 163 19.87 -5.57 0.03
CA ARG A 163 20.07 -4.39 0.87
C ARG A 163 18.96 -4.23 1.89
N VAL A 164 17.69 -4.36 1.49
CA VAL A 164 16.56 -4.25 2.43
C VAL A 164 16.56 -5.41 3.43
N LYS A 165 16.80 -6.65 2.98
CA LYS A 165 16.87 -7.83 3.87
C LYS A 165 17.97 -7.69 4.94
N PHE A 166 19.17 -7.23 4.55
CA PHE A 166 20.25 -6.94 5.49
C PHE A 166 19.93 -5.76 6.39
N ALA A 167 19.42 -4.65 5.84
CA ALA A 167 19.09 -3.45 6.62
C ALA A 167 18.02 -3.71 7.69
N MET A 168 17.10 -4.65 7.47
CA MET A 168 16.08 -5.02 8.46
C MET A 168 16.51 -6.15 9.40
N GLY A 169 17.75 -6.64 9.31
CA GLY A 169 18.26 -7.71 10.16
C GLY A 169 17.62 -9.07 9.93
N LEU A 170 17.10 -9.33 8.71
CA LEU A 170 16.38 -10.58 8.40
C LEU A 170 17.32 -11.79 8.38
N PHE A 171 18.60 -11.59 8.08
CA PHE A 171 19.60 -12.67 8.13
C PHE A 171 19.96 -13.05 9.57
N GLU A 172 19.94 -12.09 10.48
CA GLU A 172 20.20 -12.29 11.91
C GLU A 172 18.97 -12.83 12.66
N ASN A 173 17.76 -12.38 12.27
CA ASN A 173 16.50 -12.75 12.90
C ASN A 173 15.49 -13.26 11.85
N PRO A 174 15.70 -14.46 11.25
CA PRO A 174 14.85 -14.97 10.19
C PRO A 174 13.52 -15.58 10.68
N LEU A 175 13.41 -15.84 11.98
CA LEU A 175 12.26 -16.52 12.59
C LEU A 175 11.40 -15.55 13.42
N PRO A 176 10.10 -15.81 13.55
CA PRO A 176 9.21 -14.97 14.36
C PRO A 176 9.59 -15.00 15.84
N ASP A 177 9.55 -13.83 16.48
CA ASP A 177 9.64 -13.69 17.93
C ASP A 177 8.26 -13.92 18.56
N HIS A 178 8.04 -15.12 19.11
CA HIS A 178 6.78 -15.50 19.75
C HIS A 178 6.44 -14.67 21.00
N THR A 179 7.41 -13.93 21.59
CA THR A 179 7.12 -13.03 22.72
C THR A 179 6.27 -11.83 22.31
N LEU A 180 6.22 -11.50 21.02
CA LEU A 180 5.44 -10.38 20.49
C LEU A 180 3.95 -10.70 20.31
N VAL A 181 3.51 -11.94 20.51
CA VAL A 181 2.08 -12.33 20.39
C VAL A 181 1.20 -11.48 21.32
N ALA A 182 1.69 -11.14 22.51
CA ALA A 182 0.98 -10.28 23.46
C ALA A 182 0.76 -8.83 22.95
N GLN A 183 1.46 -8.39 21.91
CA GLN A 183 1.24 -7.07 21.30
C GLN A 183 -0.02 -7.04 20.42
N LEU A 184 -0.47 -8.20 19.92
CA LEU A 184 -1.64 -8.28 19.06
C LEU A 184 -2.91 -7.90 19.84
N GLY A 185 -3.54 -6.80 19.43
CA GLY A 185 -4.77 -6.32 20.08
C GLY A 185 -4.56 -5.81 21.51
N SER A 186 -3.33 -5.41 21.87
CA SER A 186 -3.01 -4.90 23.20
C SER A 186 -3.84 -3.66 23.58
N LYS A 187 -4.11 -3.51 24.89
CA LYS A 187 -4.88 -2.37 25.41
C LYS A 187 -4.30 -1.00 24.99
N PRO A 188 -2.99 -0.74 25.06
CA PRO A 188 -2.42 0.54 24.61
C PRO A 188 -2.70 0.84 23.13
N HIS A 189 -2.67 -0.18 22.25
CA HIS A 189 -2.99 0.01 20.84
C HIS A 189 -4.49 0.29 20.62
N ARG A 190 -5.39 -0.37 21.37
CA ARG A 190 -6.82 -0.08 21.32
C ARG A 190 -7.16 1.31 21.83
N GLU A 191 -6.47 1.79 22.87
CA GLU A 191 -6.62 3.16 23.38
C GLU A 191 -6.18 4.20 22.34
N LEU A 192 -5.04 3.97 21.67
CA LEU A 192 -4.59 4.82 20.56
C LEU A 192 -5.60 4.80 19.39
N ALA A 193 -6.12 3.62 19.02
CA ALA A 193 -7.15 3.50 17.98
C ALA A 193 -8.42 4.27 18.37
N ARG A 194 -8.86 4.17 19.62
CA ARG A 194 -10.01 4.93 20.16
C ARG A 194 -9.78 6.44 20.10
N GLU A 195 -8.56 6.90 20.35
CA GLU A 195 -8.19 8.30 20.18
C GLU A 195 -8.23 8.74 18.72
N ALA A 196 -7.66 7.94 17.81
CA ALA A 196 -7.65 8.22 16.38
C ALA A 196 -9.08 8.33 15.82
N VAL A 197 -9.98 7.40 16.18
CA VAL A 197 -11.39 7.45 15.81
C VAL A 197 -12.05 8.72 16.31
N ARG A 198 -11.79 9.13 17.56
CA ARG A 198 -12.36 10.39 18.11
C ARG A 198 -11.88 11.61 17.33
N LYS A 199 -10.61 11.64 16.93
CA LYS A 199 -9.99 12.75 16.18
C LYS A 199 -10.39 12.78 14.70
N SER A 200 -10.86 11.68 14.13
CA SER A 200 -11.28 11.62 12.72
C SER A 200 -12.71 12.09 12.48
N LEU A 201 -13.54 12.22 13.51
CA LEU A 201 -14.94 12.64 13.38
C LEU A 201 -15.05 14.09 12.91
N VAL A 202 -15.84 14.32 11.85
CA VAL A 202 -16.15 15.66 11.34
C VAL A 202 -17.58 16.03 11.74
N LEU A 203 -17.73 17.06 12.59
CA LEU A 203 -19.03 17.57 13.00
C LEU A 203 -19.65 18.42 11.88
N LEU A 204 -20.50 17.80 11.07
CA LEU A 204 -21.17 18.47 9.94
C LEU A 204 -22.34 19.37 10.38
N LYS A 205 -23.02 19.02 11.49
CA LYS A 205 -24.20 19.74 12.00
C LYS A 205 -24.40 19.49 13.49
N ASN A 206 -24.72 20.54 14.25
CA ASN A 206 -25.02 20.44 15.69
C ASN A 206 -26.24 21.29 16.08
N GLY A 207 -27.41 20.93 15.56
CA GLY A 207 -28.67 21.66 15.76
C GLY A 207 -29.36 22.05 14.45
N LYS A 208 -30.61 22.51 14.55
CA LYS A 208 -31.38 23.02 13.40
C LYS A 208 -31.16 24.54 13.32
N GLY A 209 -30.40 25.01 12.33
CA GLY A 209 -29.97 26.41 12.24
C GLY A 209 -31.12 27.43 12.33
N LYS A 210 -31.08 28.25 13.40
CA LYS A 210 -31.96 29.39 13.80
C LYS A 210 -33.47 29.01 13.94
N LYS A 211 -34.16 29.23 15.06
CA LYS A 211 -34.24 30.42 15.92
C LYS A 211 -34.07 30.18 17.43
N ASP A 212 -34.06 28.93 17.90
CA ASP A 212 -33.97 28.60 19.35
C ASP A 212 -32.89 27.53 19.67
N GLY A 213 -31.98 27.29 18.71
CA GLY A 213 -31.25 26.03 18.60
C GLY A 213 -30.11 25.83 19.61
N LYS A 214 -30.42 25.23 20.77
CA LYS A 214 -29.40 24.65 21.66
C LYS A 214 -28.59 23.57 20.91
N PRO A 215 -27.26 23.46 21.13
CA PRO A 215 -26.47 22.38 20.56
C PRO A 215 -27.01 21.05 21.06
N VAL A 216 -27.08 20.06 20.16
CA VAL A 216 -27.50 18.70 20.48
C VAL A 216 -26.35 17.93 21.14
N LEU A 217 -25.13 18.16 20.67
CA LEU A 217 -23.90 17.57 21.19
C LEU A 217 -23.12 18.56 22.06
N PRO A 218 -22.52 18.11 23.17
CA PRO A 218 -22.48 16.73 23.66
C PRO A 218 -23.80 16.28 24.32
N LEU A 219 -24.16 15.00 24.16
CA LEU A 219 -25.32 14.42 24.83
C LEU A 219 -25.06 14.27 26.33
N SER A 220 -26.11 14.48 27.15
CA SER A 220 -26.03 14.19 28.59
C SER A 220 -25.93 12.68 28.84
N LYS A 221 -25.10 12.30 29.81
CA LYS A 221 -25.01 10.92 30.31
C LYS A 221 -26.14 10.56 31.28
N ASP A 222 -26.91 11.55 31.74
CA ASP A 222 -27.97 11.38 32.75
C ASP A 222 -29.35 11.13 32.14
N ALA A 223 -29.42 10.83 30.83
CA ALA A 223 -30.67 10.54 30.15
C ALA A 223 -31.29 9.24 30.67
N LYS A 224 -32.56 9.30 31.11
CA LYS A 224 -33.29 8.12 31.63
C LYS A 224 -33.46 7.00 30.61
N LYS A 225 -33.55 7.34 29.33
CA LYS A 225 -33.73 6.39 28.22
C LYS A 225 -33.16 7.00 26.95
N ILE A 226 -32.37 6.21 26.22
CA ILE A 226 -31.82 6.55 24.91
C ILE A 226 -32.24 5.51 23.89
N LEU A 227 -32.34 5.91 22.64
CA LEU A 227 -32.60 5.01 21.51
C LEU A 227 -31.36 5.03 20.60
N VAL A 228 -30.86 3.84 20.28
CA VAL A 228 -29.77 3.63 19.31
C VAL A 228 -30.35 2.84 18.15
N VAL A 229 -30.29 3.38 16.93
CA VAL A 229 -30.90 2.80 15.73
C VAL A 229 -29.99 2.97 14.52
N GLY A 230 -30.24 2.17 13.48
CA GLY A 230 -29.49 2.19 12.22
C GLY A 230 -28.69 0.91 12.00
N THR A 231 -28.49 0.54 10.74
CA THR A 231 -27.83 -0.72 10.34
C THR A 231 -26.40 -0.85 10.83
N HIS A 232 -25.70 0.28 11.05
CA HIS A 232 -24.29 0.30 11.47
C HIS A 232 -24.11 0.42 12.99
N ALA A 233 -25.21 0.56 13.75
CA ALA A 233 -25.13 0.89 15.17
C ALA A 233 -24.58 -0.26 16.04
N HIS A 234 -24.70 -1.51 15.55
CA HIS A 234 -24.20 -2.71 16.22
C HIS A 234 -23.59 -3.70 15.20
N ASP A 235 -22.73 -3.19 14.33
CA ASP A 235 -22.03 -4.01 13.33
C ASP A 235 -20.57 -3.55 13.21
N LEU A 236 -19.65 -4.33 13.77
CA LEU A 236 -18.22 -4.01 13.80
C LEU A 236 -17.59 -4.14 12.41
N GLY A 237 -18.02 -5.13 11.63
CA GLY A 237 -17.62 -5.30 10.25
C GLY A 237 -17.90 -4.08 9.38
N LEU A 238 -19.12 -3.54 9.45
CA LEU A 238 -19.51 -2.31 8.73
C LEU A 238 -18.76 -1.06 9.23
N GLN A 239 -18.44 -0.99 10.52
CA GLN A 239 -17.63 0.11 11.08
C GLN A 239 -16.16 0.04 10.63
N CYS A 240 -15.64 -1.15 10.33
CA CYS A 240 -14.28 -1.34 9.85
C CYS A 240 -14.14 -1.19 8.32
N GLY A 241 -15.08 -1.71 7.55
CA GLY A 241 -15.06 -1.67 6.08
C GLY A 241 -14.12 -2.71 5.44
N GLY A 242 -13.69 -2.44 4.20
CA GLY A 242 -12.77 -3.31 3.45
C GLY A 242 -11.39 -3.46 4.11
N TRP A 243 -10.59 -4.42 3.65
CA TRP A 243 -9.28 -4.75 4.24
C TRP A 243 -9.31 -5.11 5.74
N THR A 244 -10.45 -5.57 6.25
CA THR A 244 -10.60 -6.07 7.62
C THR A 244 -11.01 -7.53 7.57
N LYS A 245 -10.14 -8.43 8.05
CA LYS A 245 -10.26 -9.90 7.99
C LYS A 245 -10.27 -10.51 6.58
N SER A 246 -11.09 -10.00 5.67
CA SER A 246 -11.14 -10.37 4.25
C SER A 246 -10.82 -9.18 3.34
N TRP A 247 -10.60 -9.44 2.04
CA TRP A 247 -10.29 -8.39 1.07
C TRP A 247 -11.39 -7.31 0.98
N GLN A 248 -12.64 -7.74 0.82
CA GLN A 248 -13.80 -6.84 0.69
C GLN A 248 -14.40 -6.41 2.04
N GLY A 249 -13.89 -6.94 3.16
CA GLY A 249 -14.57 -6.84 4.45
C GLY A 249 -15.77 -7.78 4.54
N GLN A 250 -16.44 -7.77 5.69
CA GLN A 250 -17.66 -8.54 5.98
C GLN A 250 -18.51 -7.75 6.98
N SER A 251 -19.83 -7.95 6.98
CA SER A 251 -20.72 -7.45 8.04
C SER A 251 -20.75 -8.40 9.24
N GLY A 252 -21.25 -7.92 10.37
CA GLY A 252 -21.42 -8.69 11.60
C GLY A 252 -20.34 -8.42 12.65
N ASN A 253 -20.51 -9.04 13.83
CA ASN A 253 -19.65 -8.82 14.99
C ASN A 253 -18.70 -9.98 15.30
N ASP A 254 -18.92 -11.15 14.71
CA ASP A 254 -18.20 -12.38 15.06
C ASP A 254 -16.79 -12.47 14.43
N PHE A 255 -16.48 -11.57 13.49
CA PHE A 255 -15.33 -11.72 12.59
C PHE A 255 -14.21 -10.70 12.81
N THR A 256 -14.35 -9.83 13.80
CA THR A 256 -13.48 -8.68 14.06
C THR A 256 -12.95 -8.73 15.49
N GLY A 257 -11.83 -9.43 15.70
CA GLY A 257 -10.80 -9.14 16.72
C GLY A 257 -11.22 -8.82 18.16
N GLN A 258 -12.31 -9.37 18.67
CA GLN A 258 -12.49 -9.54 20.11
C GLN A 258 -11.46 -10.60 20.53
N GLY A 259 -10.28 -10.13 20.95
CA GLY A 259 -9.49 -10.93 21.88
C GLY A 259 -10.39 -11.16 23.09
N HIS A 260 -10.40 -12.39 23.60
CA HIS A 260 -11.21 -12.85 24.73
C HIS A 260 -11.19 -11.88 25.93
N ASP A 261 -12.07 -10.89 25.90
CA ASP A 261 -12.47 -10.08 27.06
C ASP A 261 -14.00 -10.00 27.00
N HIS A 262 -14.64 -11.16 27.19
CA HIS A 262 -15.99 -11.16 27.73
C HIS A 262 -15.88 -10.87 29.24
N PRO A 263 -16.73 -10.00 29.81
CA PRO A 263 -16.87 -9.89 31.26
C PRO A 263 -17.37 -11.20 31.88
#